data_AF-A0A944W6B9-F1
#
_entry.id   AF-A0A944W6B9-F1
#
_cell.length_a   1.000
_cell.length_b   1.000
_cell.length_c   1.000
_cell.angle_alpha   90.00
_cell.angle_beta   90.00
_cell.angle_gamma   90.00
#
_symmetry.space_group_name_H-M   'P 1'
#
loop_
_entity.id
_entity.type
_entity.pdbx_description
1 polymer ?
#
loop_
_entity_poly.entity_id
_entity_poly.type
_entity_poly.pdbx_seq_one_letter_code
_entity_poly.pdbx_strand_id
1 'polypeptide(L)'
;MSNTVDIKNMGDGKWQMRTVTGVEPWESKDPDTNRVWWRDGGVHQNITHATNPDPISGAHCWLQKVSISVPKSGEKYGDVFVDTNKSFEHFKKWNKWAKDRETHPDGLRRPLWMGRPLTPQKAQFYLKKE
;
A
#
# COMPACT_ATOMS: atom_id res chain seq x y z
N MET A 1 -17.73 2.55 -17.84
CA MET A 1 -17.87 3.02 -16.45
C MET A 1 -16.70 2.45 -15.66
N SER A 2 -16.21 3.13 -14.62
CA SER A 2 -15.26 2.50 -13.68
C SER A 2 -15.94 1.38 -12.90
N ASN A 3 -15.15 0.50 -12.27
CA ASN A 3 -15.68 -0.53 -11.39
C ASN A 3 -16.49 0.06 -10.23
N THR A 4 -17.62 -0.57 -9.90
CA THR A 4 -18.38 -0.27 -8.67
C THR A 4 -18.03 -1.29 -7.60
N VAL A 5 -17.69 -0.81 -6.42
CA VAL A 5 -17.33 -1.65 -5.27
C VAL A 5 -18.23 -1.33 -4.07
N ASP A 6 -18.57 -2.36 -3.31
CA ASP A 6 -19.23 -2.27 -2.02
C ASP A 6 -18.16 -2.44 -0.93
N ILE A 7 -18.04 -1.45 -0.03
CA ILE A 7 -17.03 -1.43 1.03
C ILE A 7 -17.75 -1.54 2.38
N LYS A 8 -17.47 -2.61 3.12
CA LYS A 8 -18.06 -2.89 4.42
C LYS A 8 -17.01 -2.83 5.53
N ASN A 9 -17.31 -2.07 6.57
CA ASN A 9 -16.65 -2.20 7.85
C ASN A 9 -17.24 -3.41 8.59
N MET A 10 -16.40 -4.39 8.88
CA MET A 10 -16.79 -5.66 9.51
C MET A 10 -16.56 -5.65 11.03
N GLY A 11 -16.17 -4.50 11.61
CA GLY A 11 -15.77 -4.37 13.00
C GLY A 11 -14.30 -4.76 13.23
N ASP A 12 -13.75 -4.38 14.38
CA ASP A 12 -12.39 -4.77 14.83
C ASP A 12 -11.28 -4.52 13.80
N GLY A 13 -11.36 -3.43 13.04
CA GLY A 13 -10.37 -3.08 12.02
C GLY A 13 -10.42 -3.95 10.76
N LYS A 14 -11.44 -4.80 10.61
CA LYS A 14 -11.64 -5.64 9.41
C LYS A 14 -12.50 -4.92 8.40
N TRP A 15 -12.05 -4.93 7.16
CA TRP A 15 -12.74 -4.33 6.03
C TRP A 15 -12.85 -5.33 4.89
N GLN A 16 -14.01 -5.35 4.26
CA GLN A 16 -14.26 -6.14 3.06
C GLN A 16 -14.67 -5.22 1.93
N MET A 17 -14.03 -5.36 0.79
CA MET A 17 -14.42 -4.73 -0.46
C MET A 17 -14.86 -5.82 -1.43
N ARG A 18 -16.03 -5.67 -2.04
CA ARG A 18 -16.57 -6.59 -3.04
C ARG A 18 -16.87 -5.86 -4.33
N THR A 19 -16.41 -6.40 -5.45
CA THR A 19 -16.79 -5.87 -6.77
C THR A 19 -18.28 -6.16 -7.02
N VAL A 20 -19.05 -5.10 -7.26
CA VAL A 20 -20.49 -5.18 -7.58
C VAL A 20 -20.68 -5.21 -9.10
N THR A 21 -20.03 -4.29 -9.80
CA THR A 21 -19.99 -4.25 -11.26
C THR A 21 -18.55 -4.04 -11.75
N GLY A 22 -18.19 -4.77 -12.80
CA GLY A 22 -16.88 -4.67 -13.45
C GLY A 22 -16.76 -3.44 -14.33
N VAL A 23 -15.60 -3.27 -14.95
CA VAL A 23 -15.38 -2.25 -15.97
C VAL A 23 -16.09 -2.66 -17.26
N GLU A 24 -16.78 -1.71 -17.87
CA GLU A 24 -17.45 -1.88 -19.17
C GLU A 24 -17.32 -0.62 -20.03
N PRO A 25 -17.35 -0.75 -21.37
CA PRO A 25 -17.41 0.40 -22.25
C PRO A 25 -18.73 1.16 -22.06
N TRP A 26 -18.70 2.47 -22.31
CA TRP A 26 -19.88 3.32 -22.18
C TRP A 26 -19.83 4.51 -23.14
N GLU A 27 -21.00 4.94 -23.59
CA GLU A 27 -21.13 6.09 -24.47
C GLU A 27 -20.90 7.39 -23.70
N SER A 28 -20.02 8.24 -24.24
CA SER A 28 -19.74 9.55 -23.68
C SER A 28 -19.28 10.52 -24.78
N LYS A 29 -19.03 11.79 -24.41
CA LYS A 29 -18.44 12.78 -25.32
C LYS A 29 -16.99 12.44 -25.70
N ASP A 30 -16.31 11.66 -24.88
CA ASP A 30 -14.98 11.13 -25.18
C ASP A 30 -15.15 9.80 -25.95
N PRO A 31 -14.75 9.71 -27.23
CA PRO A 31 -14.93 8.52 -28.05
C PRO A 31 -14.13 7.30 -27.54
N ASP A 32 -13.14 7.49 -26.68
CA ASP A 32 -12.32 6.38 -26.15
C ASP A 32 -13.04 5.58 -25.08
N THR A 33 -14.06 6.12 -24.42
CA THR A 33 -14.81 5.41 -23.37
C THR A 33 -15.58 4.20 -23.90
N ASN A 34 -15.94 4.22 -25.18
CA ASN A 34 -16.58 3.10 -25.89
C ASN A 34 -15.59 1.99 -26.28
N ARG A 35 -14.27 2.23 -26.17
CA ARG A 35 -13.22 1.28 -26.58
C ARG A 35 -12.67 0.46 -25.42
N VAL A 36 -13.21 0.62 -24.23
CA VAL A 36 -12.78 -0.16 -23.06
C VAL A 36 -13.17 -1.63 -23.23
N TRP A 37 -12.19 -2.53 -23.31
CA TRP A 37 -12.40 -3.96 -23.51
C TRP A 37 -11.82 -4.84 -22.39
N TRP A 38 -11.03 -4.25 -21.48
CA TRP A 38 -10.53 -4.95 -20.31
C TRP A 38 -11.62 -5.10 -19.25
N ARG A 39 -11.60 -6.24 -18.57
CA ARG A 39 -12.60 -6.59 -17.53
C ARG A 39 -12.17 -6.16 -16.14
N ASP A 40 -10.91 -5.78 -16.00
CA ASP A 40 -10.27 -5.53 -14.72
C ASP A 40 -9.92 -4.03 -14.59
N GLY A 41 -10.50 -3.38 -13.58
CA GLY A 41 -10.30 -1.97 -13.29
C GLY A 41 -9.57 -1.76 -11.96
N GLY A 42 -8.48 -1.01 -12.01
CA GLY A 42 -7.74 -0.56 -10.83
C GLY A 42 -6.53 -1.43 -10.49
N VAL A 43 -5.95 -1.17 -9.31
CA VAL A 43 -4.78 -1.87 -8.78
C VAL A 43 -5.18 -2.60 -7.50
N HIS A 44 -5.66 -3.84 -7.63
CA HIS A 44 -6.20 -4.63 -6.52
C HIS A 44 -5.18 -4.93 -5.41
N GLN A 45 -3.90 -4.98 -5.78
CA GLN A 45 -2.84 -5.48 -4.91
C GLN A 45 -2.49 -4.50 -3.78
N ASN A 46 -2.58 -3.19 -4.03
CA ASN A 46 -2.04 -2.17 -3.11
C ASN A 46 -2.66 -2.21 -1.72
N ILE A 47 -3.97 -2.42 -1.65
CA ILE A 47 -4.70 -2.37 -0.37
C ILE A 47 -4.46 -3.63 0.49
N THR A 48 -3.98 -4.72 -0.13
CA THR A 48 -3.67 -5.99 0.57
C THR A 48 -2.27 -6.05 1.14
N HIS A 49 -1.37 -5.16 0.71
CA HIS A 49 0.01 -5.13 1.17
C HIS A 49 0.14 -4.48 2.54
N ALA A 50 0.93 -5.10 3.42
CA ALA A 50 1.27 -4.50 4.71
C ALA A 50 2.21 -3.31 4.50
N THR A 51 2.13 -2.29 5.35
CA THR A 51 2.93 -1.07 5.22
C THR A 51 4.39 -1.31 5.62
N ASN A 52 5.29 -1.31 4.62
CA ASN A 52 6.74 -1.51 4.79
C ASN A 52 7.52 -0.30 4.26
N PRO A 53 7.68 0.80 5.02
CA PRO A 53 8.44 1.95 4.54
C PRO A 53 9.94 1.66 4.63
N ASP A 54 10.67 1.95 3.56
CA ASP A 54 12.12 2.00 3.58
C ASP A 54 12.58 3.06 4.61
N PRO A 55 13.43 2.72 5.59
CA PRO A 55 13.79 3.62 6.70
C PRO A 55 14.48 4.91 6.23
N ILE A 56 15.18 4.83 5.09
CA ILE A 56 15.93 5.95 4.53
C ILE A 56 15.00 6.82 3.69
N SER A 57 14.47 6.32 2.58
CA SER A 57 13.67 7.09 1.63
C SER A 57 12.23 7.35 2.11
N GLY A 58 11.64 6.42 2.88
CA GLY A 58 10.21 6.40 3.19
C GLY A 58 9.35 5.78 2.09
N ALA A 59 9.95 5.33 0.97
CA ALA A 59 9.22 4.66 -0.10
C ALA A 59 8.68 3.31 0.38
N HIS A 60 7.55 2.87 -0.17
CA HIS A 60 6.99 1.57 0.17
C HIS A 60 7.79 0.43 -0.48
N CYS A 61 8.21 -0.55 0.32
CA CYS A 61 8.84 -1.77 -0.14
C CYS A 61 7.78 -2.75 -0.67
N TRP A 62 7.59 -2.73 -1.99
CA TRP A 62 6.56 -3.52 -2.68
C TRP A 62 6.83 -5.02 -2.79
N LEU A 63 8.09 -5.45 -2.67
CA LEU A 63 8.42 -6.87 -2.72
C LEU A 63 7.98 -7.54 -1.41
N GLN A 64 6.85 -8.24 -1.44
CA GLN A 64 6.28 -8.92 -0.28
C GLN A 64 6.13 -10.42 -0.55
N LYS A 65 6.34 -11.21 0.50
CA LYS A 65 6.05 -12.65 0.46
C LYS A 65 4.55 -12.87 0.53
N VAL A 66 3.99 -13.61 -0.42
CA VAL A 66 2.57 -13.97 -0.47
C VAL A 66 2.39 -15.49 -0.32
N SER A 67 1.21 -15.88 0.14
CA SER A 67 0.74 -17.28 0.15
C SER A 67 -0.44 -17.39 -0.80
N ILE A 68 -0.50 -18.47 -1.58
CA ILE A 68 -1.54 -18.70 -2.58
C ILE A 68 -2.31 -19.97 -2.19
N SER A 69 -3.63 -19.95 -2.37
CA SER A 69 -4.51 -21.10 -2.16
C SER A 69 -5.61 -21.15 -3.21
N VAL A 70 -6.23 -22.32 -3.40
CA VAL A 70 -7.47 -22.45 -4.17
C VAL A 70 -8.58 -21.65 -3.47
N PRO A 71 -9.41 -20.87 -4.20
CA PRO A 71 -10.46 -20.07 -3.59
C PRO A 71 -11.52 -20.96 -2.93
N LYS A 72 -12.01 -20.50 -1.77
CA LYS A 72 -13.09 -21.16 -1.01
C LYS A 72 -14.46 -20.83 -1.60
N SER A 73 -15.46 -21.64 -1.23
CA SER A 73 -16.86 -21.33 -1.50
C SER A 73 -17.23 -19.98 -0.91
N GLY A 74 -17.58 -19.01 -1.76
CA GLY A 74 -17.97 -17.65 -1.36
C GLY A 74 -16.92 -16.56 -1.60
N GLU A 75 -15.67 -16.93 -1.91
CA GLU A 75 -14.64 -16.00 -2.38
C GLU A 75 -14.88 -15.69 -3.86
N LYS A 76 -15.14 -14.43 -4.19
CA LYS A 76 -15.40 -13.99 -5.57
C LYS A 76 -14.16 -13.31 -6.15
N TYR A 77 -14.04 -13.33 -7.48
CA TYR A 77 -13.03 -12.55 -8.17
C TYR A 77 -13.14 -11.07 -7.81
N GLY A 78 -12.02 -10.43 -7.47
CA GLY A 78 -11.98 -9.03 -7.05
C GLY A 78 -12.43 -8.77 -5.60
N ASP A 79 -12.81 -9.80 -4.83
CA ASP A 79 -13.03 -9.63 -3.39
C ASP A 79 -11.69 -9.30 -2.72
N VAL A 80 -11.69 -8.27 -1.88
CA VAL A 80 -10.55 -7.84 -1.10
C VAL A 80 -10.92 -7.80 0.37
N PHE A 81 -10.02 -8.30 1.21
CA PHE A 81 -10.18 -8.29 2.66
C PHE A 81 -8.92 -7.75 3.31
N VAL A 82 -9.09 -6.84 4.27
CA VAL A 82 -7.99 -6.18 4.98
C VAL A 82 -8.27 -6.18 6.47
N ASP A 83 -7.23 -6.47 7.25
CA ASP A 83 -7.23 -6.34 8.70
C ASP A 83 -6.22 -5.24 9.08
N THR A 84 -6.73 -4.08 9.49
CA THR A 84 -5.89 -2.91 9.79
C THR A 84 -5.08 -3.10 11.06
N ASN A 85 -5.54 -3.93 12.00
CA ASN A 85 -4.79 -4.24 13.21
C ASN A 85 -3.56 -5.07 12.87
N LYS A 86 -3.71 -6.12 12.05
CA LYS A 86 -2.58 -6.92 11.55
C LYS A 86 -1.61 -6.08 10.72
N SER A 87 -2.13 -5.20 9.85
CA SER A 87 -1.28 -4.29 9.07
C SER A 87 -0.45 -3.38 9.98
N PHE A 88 -1.06 -2.81 11.03
CA PHE A 88 -0.36 -1.93 11.97
C PHE A 88 0.63 -2.67 12.87
N GLU A 89 0.31 -3.88 13.32
CA GLU A 89 1.24 -4.76 14.03
C GLU A 89 2.46 -5.09 13.17
N HIS A 90 2.25 -5.41 11.89
CA HIS A 90 3.33 -5.66 10.94
C HIS A 90 4.20 -4.42 10.74
N PHE A 91 3.58 -3.25 10.55
CA PHE A 91 4.29 -1.97 10.43
C PHE A 91 5.20 -1.69 11.65
N LYS A 92 4.70 -1.91 12.87
CA LYS A 92 5.52 -1.76 14.09
C LYS A 92 6.71 -2.72 14.09
N LYS A 93 6.46 -3.98 13.71
CA LYS A 93 7.50 -5.01 13.61
C LYS A 93 8.56 -4.64 12.59
N TRP A 94 8.14 -4.18 11.41
CA TRP A 94 9.00 -3.69 10.34
C TRP A 94 9.89 -2.53 10.81
N ASN A 95 9.30 -1.51 11.43
CA ASN A 95 10.06 -0.36 11.94
C ASN A 95 11.07 -0.78 13.01
N LYS A 96 10.72 -1.74 13.89
CA LYS A 96 11.67 -2.27 14.85
C LYS A 96 12.83 -2.97 14.15
N TRP A 97 12.56 -3.83 13.16
CA TRP A 97 13.61 -4.50 12.39
C TRP A 97 14.50 -3.53 11.62
N ALA A 98 13.92 -2.48 11.04
CA ALA A 98 14.67 -1.43 10.37
C ALA A 98 15.59 -0.72 11.37
N LYS A 99 15.03 -0.23 12.49
CA LYS A 99 15.79 0.44 13.54
C LYS A 99 16.91 -0.43 14.11
N ASP A 100 16.65 -1.72 14.36
CA ASP A 100 17.63 -2.65 14.91
C ASP A 100 18.78 -2.95 13.93
N ARG A 101 18.60 -2.67 12.63
CA ARG A 101 19.60 -2.91 11.57
C ARG A 101 20.17 -1.63 10.96
N GLU A 102 19.60 -0.47 11.26
CA GLU A 102 20.04 0.80 10.74
C GLU A 102 21.46 1.12 11.21
N THR A 103 22.27 1.58 10.27
CA THR A 103 23.58 2.17 10.55
C THR A 103 23.52 3.64 10.22
N HIS A 104 24.17 4.46 11.05
CA HIS A 104 24.22 5.91 10.87
C HIS A 104 25.67 6.37 10.64
N PRO A 105 26.22 6.18 9.41
CA PRO A 105 27.50 6.76 9.05
C PRO A 105 27.52 8.26 9.36
N ASP A 106 28.61 8.74 9.93
CA ASP A 106 28.80 10.15 10.30
C ASP A 106 27.74 10.73 11.27
N GLY A 107 27.02 9.85 11.98
CA GLY A 107 25.93 10.25 12.90
C GLY A 107 24.69 10.78 12.17
N LEU A 108 24.56 10.53 10.87
CA LEU A 108 23.42 10.96 10.08
C LEU A 108 22.23 10.01 10.27
N ARG A 109 21.07 10.55 10.64
CA ARG A 109 19.78 9.86 10.58
C ARG A 109 19.50 9.37 9.17
N ARG A 110 19.85 10.18 8.16
CA ARG A 110 19.64 9.92 6.72
C ARG A 110 20.69 10.64 5.86
N PRO A 111 20.96 10.18 4.63
CA PRO A 111 21.94 10.82 3.75
C PRO A 111 21.55 12.23 3.30
N LEU A 112 22.53 13.15 3.24
CA LEU A 112 22.32 14.54 2.84
C LEU A 112 22.01 14.71 1.34
N TRP A 113 22.47 13.79 0.49
CA TRP A 113 22.30 13.85 -0.96
C TRP A 113 20.92 13.41 -1.43
N MET A 114 20.13 12.75 -0.58
CA MET A 114 18.78 12.30 -0.93
C MET A 114 17.79 13.47 -0.80
N GLY A 115 17.37 14.01 -1.95
CA GLY A 115 16.42 15.12 -2.01
C GLY A 115 15.04 14.78 -1.44
N ARG A 116 14.40 15.76 -0.80
CA ARG A 116 13.07 15.61 -0.20
C ARG A 116 12.20 16.86 -0.37
N PRO A 117 10.88 16.70 -0.54
CA PRO A 117 9.94 17.79 -0.32
C PRO A 117 10.15 18.36 1.09
N LEU A 118 10.21 19.69 1.20
CA LEU A 118 10.41 20.38 2.49
C LEU A 118 11.66 19.88 3.23
N THR A 119 12.81 19.88 2.54
CA THR A 119 14.10 19.41 3.09
C THR A 119 14.40 20.13 4.42
N PRO A 120 14.63 19.39 5.53
CA PRO A 120 14.93 20.00 6.83
C PRO A 120 16.22 20.82 6.82
N GLN A 121 16.41 21.67 7.83
CA GLN A 121 17.71 22.29 8.07
C GLN A 121 18.79 21.23 8.30
N LYS A 122 20.00 21.46 7.81
CA LYS A 122 21.12 20.49 7.85
C LYS A 122 21.38 19.90 9.24
N ALA A 123 21.22 20.68 10.30
CA ALA A 123 21.39 20.20 11.68
C ALA A 123 20.40 19.08 12.09
N GLN A 124 19.20 19.04 11.49
CA GLN A 124 18.17 18.05 11.79
C GLN A 124 18.48 16.66 11.18
N PHE A 125 19.47 16.57 10.28
CA PHE A 125 19.91 15.29 9.72
C PHE A 125 20.76 14.48 10.69
N TYR A 126 21.29 15.09 11.75
CA TYR A 126 22.18 14.42 12.69
C TYR A 126 21.40 13.84 13.88
N LEU A 127 21.84 12.68 14.36
CA LEU A 127 21.42 12.13 15.64
C LEU A 127 21.94 13.06 16.75
N LYS A 128 21.11 13.26 17.79
CA LYS A 128 21.60 13.86 19.02
C LYS A 128 22.44 12.79 19.71
N LYS A 129 23.64 13.15 20.15
CA LYS A 129 24.39 12.29 21.08
C LYS A 129 23.60 12.28 22.39
N GLU A 130 23.26 11.08 22.86
CA GLU A 130 22.84 10.88 24.26
C GLU A 130 24.04 11.09 25.19
#